data_AF-A0A800F4K7-F1
#
_entry.id   AF-A0A800F4K7-F1
#
_cell.length_a   1.000
_cell.length_b   1.000
_cell.length_c   1.000
_cell.angle_alpha   90.00
_cell.angle_beta   90.00
_cell.angle_gamma   90.00
#
_symmetry.space_group_name_H-M   'P 1'
#
loop_
_entity.id
_entity.type
_entity.pdbx_description
1 polymer ?
#
loop_
_entity_poly.entity_id
_entity_poly.type
_entity_poly.pdbx_seq_one_letter_code
_entity_poly.pdbx_strand_id
1 'polypeptide(L)'
;MMLRTIVIGTLLMGPAPVEPAELDRDPVRVVTTLPIYAELVREIGGAEVDVTSIANPNEDAHFVRPKPSFARQLRRAQAFVTTGLDLELWVPVLLDRAGNSDVLEGGRGYITAYTGIQLLDIPVAADRSGGDVHIFGNPHLTTDPLRTLQVARNITTGLKRVAPDRAAHFDAGLAAFADRVHRRLFGDRLIALLGAETLEQLALNHTLFEFLETQEFGNEPLIDALGGWLATAEAFRGQRLICYHKNWAYFEDRFGIRCTDYVETKPGISPTPRHVARLIRRMQEENLDVLLAATYFDRNKVETVATRGGATAVYVPLSPGARQGIDDYFTLVDSWVDDLAQAFLSR
;
A
#
# COMPACT_ATOMS: atom_id res chain seq x y z
N MET A 1 -82.07 22.88 -0.10
CA MET A 1 -80.95 23.70 -0.60
C MET A 1 -79.69 23.29 0.17
N MET A 2 -78.82 22.50 -0.45
CA MET A 2 -77.55 22.05 0.13
C MET A 2 -76.43 23.01 -0.28
N LEU A 3 -75.73 23.59 0.69
CA LEU A 3 -74.52 24.38 0.45
C LEU A 3 -73.30 23.43 0.52
N ARG A 4 -72.58 23.29 -0.60
CA ARG A 4 -71.28 22.61 -0.67
C ARG A 4 -70.17 23.64 -0.41
N THR A 5 -69.46 23.49 0.71
CA THR A 5 -68.23 24.22 1.00
C THR A 5 -67.09 23.64 0.15
N ILE A 6 -66.48 24.46 -0.71
CA ILE A 6 -65.27 24.10 -1.47
C ILE A 6 -64.06 24.64 -0.71
N VAL A 7 -63.16 23.74 -0.31
CA VAL A 7 -61.84 24.09 0.24
C VAL A 7 -60.85 24.12 -0.92
N ILE A 8 -60.21 25.27 -1.16
CA ILE A 8 -59.12 25.42 -2.13
C ILE A 8 -57.81 25.21 -1.37
N GLY A 9 -57.14 24.08 -1.63
CA GLY A 9 -55.80 23.79 -1.11
C GLY A 9 -54.73 24.35 -2.04
N THR A 10 -53.94 25.30 -1.56
CA THR A 10 -52.80 25.86 -2.30
C THR A 10 -51.61 24.93 -2.14
N LEU A 11 -51.22 24.23 -3.21
CA LEU A 11 -50.01 23.41 -3.25
C LEU A 11 -48.78 24.34 -3.43
N LEU A 12 -47.96 24.48 -2.40
CA LEU A 12 -46.65 25.14 -2.48
C LEU A 12 -45.66 24.19 -3.15
N MET A 13 -45.37 24.38 -4.44
CA MET A 13 -44.23 23.73 -5.09
C MET A 13 -42.94 24.38 -4.60
N GLY A 14 -42.19 23.67 -3.76
CA GLY A 14 -40.81 24.04 -3.42
C GLY A 14 -39.89 23.88 -4.64
N PRO A 15 -38.79 24.64 -4.72
CA PRO A 15 -37.83 24.50 -5.82
C PRO A 15 -37.24 23.09 -5.81
N ALA A 16 -37.14 22.49 -6.99
CA ALA A 16 -36.46 21.21 -7.18
C ALA A 16 -34.98 21.34 -6.78
N PRO A 17 -34.35 20.29 -6.21
CA PRO A 17 -32.92 20.30 -5.96
C PRO A 17 -32.19 20.47 -7.30
N VAL A 18 -31.40 21.54 -7.39
CA VAL A 18 -30.49 21.75 -8.52
C VAL A 18 -29.30 20.83 -8.27
N GLU A 19 -29.18 19.75 -9.04
CA GLU A 19 -27.95 18.96 -9.09
C GLU A 19 -26.81 19.88 -9.55
N PRO A 20 -25.63 19.85 -8.90
CA PRO A 20 -24.50 20.65 -9.36
C PRO A 20 -24.17 20.24 -10.80
N ALA A 21 -24.15 21.20 -11.72
CA ALA A 21 -23.67 20.94 -13.06
C ALA A 21 -22.23 20.43 -12.96
N GLU A 22 -21.96 19.22 -13.45
CA GLU A 22 -20.59 18.75 -13.69
C GLU A 22 -19.94 19.76 -14.63
N LEU A 23 -18.99 20.53 -14.09
CA LEU A 23 -18.20 21.46 -14.89
C LEU A 23 -17.38 20.61 -15.85
N ASP A 24 -17.61 20.76 -17.15
CA ASP A 24 -16.79 20.17 -18.22
C ASP A 24 -15.36 20.71 -18.11
N ARG A 25 -14.53 19.99 -17.35
CA ARG A 25 -13.13 20.34 -17.06
C ARG A 25 -12.24 19.13 -17.27
N ASP A 26 -11.07 19.37 -17.86
CA ASP A 26 -10.10 18.30 -18.08
C ASP A 26 -9.67 17.65 -16.75
N PRO A 27 -9.49 16.32 -16.70
CA PRO A 27 -8.95 15.64 -15.52
C PRO A 27 -7.51 16.09 -15.21
N VAL A 28 -7.14 16.07 -13.93
CA VAL A 28 -5.78 16.39 -13.49
C VAL A 28 -4.83 15.31 -14.00
N ARG A 29 -3.82 15.69 -14.79
CA ARG A 29 -2.83 14.75 -15.30
C ARG A 29 -1.81 14.40 -14.23
N VAL A 30 -1.84 13.16 -13.78
CA VAL A 30 -0.95 12.62 -12.74
C VAL A 30 -0.03 11.58 -13.35
N VAL A 31 1.26 11.67 -13.04
CA VAL A 31 2.21 10.59 -13.33
C VAL A 31 2.67 10.00 -12.01
N THR A 32 2.75 8.68 -11.91
CA THR A 32 3.30 8.01 -10.72
C THR A 32 4.50 7.16 -11.10
N THR A 33 5.40 6.94 -10.14
CA THR A 33 6.49 5.98 -10.33
C THR A 33 5.97 4.55 -10.36
N LEU A 34 5.12 4.17 -9.41
CA LEU A 34 4.65 2.80 -9.18
C LEU A 34 3.15 2.63 -9.50
N PRO A 35 2.72 1.43 -9.93
CA PRO A 35 1.32 1.14 -10.25
C PRO A 35 0.39 1.28 -9.05
N ILE A 36 0.86 0.91 -7.85
CA ILE A 36 0.09 1.10 -6.62
C ILE A 36 -0.27 2.57 -6.38
N TYR A 37 0.63 3.51 -6.66
CA TYR A 37 0.30 4.94 -6.54
C TYR A 37 -0.68 5.40 -7.61
N ALA A 38 -0.64 4.82 -8.81
CA ALA A 38 -1.63 5.12 -9.84
C ALA A 38 -3.02 4.61 -9.42
N GLU A 39 -3.09 3.42 -8.81
CA GLU A 39 -4.33 2.91 -8.23
C GLU A 39 -4.86 3.84 -7.13
N LEU A 40 -4.03 4.23 -6.15
CA LEU A 40 -4.48 5.12 -5.07
C LEU A 40 -4.97 6.46 -5.61
N VAL A 41 -4.29 7.01 -6.63
CA VAL A 41 -4.76 8.23 -7.31
C VAL A 41 -6.13 8.02 -7.96
N ARG A 42 -6.40 6.86 -8.59
CA ARG A 42 -7.73 6.55 -9.16
C ARG A 42 -8.78 6.38 -8.07
N GLU A 43 -8.46 5.69 -6.98
CA GLU A 43 -9.38 5.50 -5.84
C GLU A 43 -9.78 6.84 -5.21
N ILE A 44 -8.85 7.79 -5.10
CA ILE A 44 -9.10 9.13 -4.54
C ILE A 44 -9.76 10.06 -5.55
N GLY A 45 -9.31 10.02 -6.80
CA GLY A 45 -9.63 11.02 -7.82
C GLY A 45 -10.76 10.64 -8.77
N GLY A 46 -11.06 9.36 -8.97
CA GLY A 46 -12.07 8.90 -9.92
C GLY A 46 -11.92 9.55 -11.31
N ALA A 47 -13.01 10.12 -11.84
CA ALA A 47 -13.02 10.81 -13.12
C ALA A 47 -12.27 12.16 -13.13
N GLU A 48 -11.91 12.71 -11.96
CA GLU A 48 -11.23 14.01 -11.85
C GLU A 48 -9.70 13.91 -12.10
N VAL A 49 -9.19 12.70 -12.31
CA VAL A 49 -7.76 12.45 -12.53
C VAL A 49 -7.55 11.56 -13.76
N ASP A 50 -6.49 11.87 -14.51
CA ASP A 50 -5.96 11.02 -15.57
C ASP A 50 -4.56 10.60 -15.14
N VAL A 51 -4.43 9.34 -14.73
CA VAL A 51 -3.21 8.84 -14.08
C VAL A 51 -2.56 7.69 -14.83
N THR A 52 -1.25 7.84 -15.03
CA THR A 52 -0.38 6.84 -15.65
C THR A 52 0.79 6.51 -14.72
N SER A 53 1.14 5.23 -14.63
CA SER A 53 2.36 4.78 -13.94
C SER A 53 3.53 4.61 -14.91
N ILE A 54 4.75 4.92 -14.44
CA ILE A 54 5.99 4.73 -15.19
C ILE A 54 6.40 3.25 -15.17
N ALA A 55 6.41 2.60 -14.01
CA ALA A 55 6.74 1.19 -13.87
C ALA A 55 5.56 0.31 -14.30
N ASN A 56 5.85 -0.90 -14.78
CA ASN A 56 4.81 -1.89 -15.05
C ASN A 56 4.44 -2.67 -13.77
N PRO A 57 3.23 -3.28 -13.69
CA PRO A 57 2.78 -4.04 -12.52
C PRO A 57 3.74 -5.11 -11.98
N ASN A 58 4.45 -5.82 -12.86
CA ASN A 58 5.39 -6.88 -12.47
C ASN A 58 6.86 -6.50 -12.70
N GLU A 59 7.19 -5.21 -12.57
CA GLU A 59 8.55 -4.69 -12.72
C GLU A 59 9.14 -4.31 -11.35
N ASP A 60 10.41 -4.60 -11.16
CA ASP A 60 11.12 -4.20 -9.94
C ASP A 60 11.35 -2.69 -9.92
N ALA A 61 10.82 -2.02 -8.89
CA ALA A 61 10.89 -0.58 -8.69
C ALA A 61 12.33 -0.02 -8.69
N HIS A 62 13.31 -0.84 -8.27
CA HIS A 62 14.72 -0.46 -8.25
C HIS A 62 15.34 -0.32 -9.65
N PHE A 63 14.80 -1.01 -10.65
CA PHE A 63 15.47 -1.23 -11.94
C PHE A 63 14.67 -0.77 -13.16
N VAL A 64 13.66 0.08 -12.98
CA VAL A 64 12.86 0.62 -14.08
C VAL A 64 13.76 1.39 -15.05
N ARG A 65 13.73 1.01 -16.33
CA ARG A 65 14.58 1.62 -17.36
C ARG A 65 14.00 2.96 -17.84
N PRO A 66 14.72 4.10 -17.68
CA PRO A 66 14.27 5.39 -18.19
C PRO A 66 14.03 5.37 -19.70
N LYS A 67 12.92 5.99 -20.15
CA LYS A 67 12.56 6.14 -21.58
C LYS A 67 12.24 7.60 -21.90
N PRO A 68 12.55 8.09 -23.12
CA PRO A 68 12.17 9.44 -23.54
C PRO A 68 10.66 9.71 -23.47
N SER A 69 9.83 8.67 -23.64
CA SER A 69 8.38 8.76 -23.47
C SER A 69 7.96 9.15 -22.06
N PHE A 70 8.66 8.65 -21.03
CA PHE A 70 8.37 8.98 -19.63
C PHE A 70 8.71 10.45 -19.31
N ALA A 71 9.85 10.95 -19.78
CA ALA A 71 10.19 12.37 -19.66
C ALA A 71 9.15 13.28 -20.35
N ARG A 72 8.61 12.85 -21.50
CA ARG A 72 7.52 13.56 -22.18
C ARG A 72 6.21 13.56 -21.38
N GLN A 73 5.87 12.47 -20.69
CA GLN A 73 4.71 12.40 -19.81
C GLN A 73 4.88 13.35 -18.62
N LEU A 74 6.02 13.27 -17.92
CA LEU A 74 6.34 14.14 -16.79
C LEU A 74 6.35 15.63 -17.18
N ARG A 75 6.80 15.96 -18.39
CA ARG A 75 6.76 17.35 -18.89
C ARG A 75 5.34 17.92 -18.99
N ARG A 76 4.32 17.07 -19.13
CA ARG A 76 2.90 17.45 -19.26
C ARG A 76 2.10 17.23 -17.97
N ALA A 77 2.72 16.61 -16.97
CA ALA A 77 2.09 16.26 -15.71
C ALA A 77 1.84 17.51 -14.86
N GLN A 78 0.71 17.52 -14.17
CA GLN A 78 0.37 18.54 -13.16
C GLN A 78 0.69 18.05 -11.76
N ALA A 79 0.72 16.73 -11.55
CA ALA A 79 1.17 16.09 -10.32
C ALA A 79 2.08 14.89 -10.64
N PHE A 80 3.05 14.66 -9.76
CA PHE A 80 3.95 13.52 -9.81
C PHE A 80 4.04 12.87 -8.43
N VAL A 81 3.77 11.58 -8.35
CA VAL A 81 3.83 10.79 -7.11
C VAL A 81 5.02 9.83 -7.16
N THR A 82 5.88 9.89 -6.14
CA THR A 82 7.08 9.05 -6.02
C THR A 82 7.23 8.54 -4.59
N THR A 83 7.88 7.37 -4.42
CA THR A 83 8.27 6.89 -3.10
C THR A 83 9.32 7.79 -2.52
N GLY A 84 10.51 7.88 -3.13
CA GLY A 84 11.71 8.46 -2.52
C GLY A 84 12.52 7.39 -1.78
N LEU A 85 13.30 7.79 -0.77
CA LEU A 85 14.08 6.86 0.09
C LEU A 85 15.05 5.96 -0.68
N ASP A 86 15.65 6.50 -1.75
CA ASP A 86 16.55 5.78 -2.67
C ASP A 86 15.95 4.55 -3.38
N LEU A 87 14.62 4.44 -3.45
CA LEU A 87 13.97 3.38 -4.24
C LEU A 87 14.10 3.64 -5.74
N GLU A 88 13.57 4.78 -6.20
CA GLU A 88 13.52 5.09 -7.63
C GLU A 88 14.69 5.97 -8.08
N LEU A 89 15.94 5.48 -7.96
CA LEU A 89 17.17 6.21 -8.33
C LEU A 89 17.22 6.68 -9.80
N TRP A 90 16.33 6.17 -10.63
CA TRP A 90 16.15 6.53 -12.03
C TRP A 90 15.29 7.79 -12.26
N VAL A 91 14.52 8.24 -11.25
CA VAL A 91 13.60 9.39 -11.33
C VAL A 91 14.31 10.72 -11.60
N PRO A 92 15.43 11.08 -10.93
CA PRO A 92 16.07 12.39 -11.12
C PRO A 92 16.43 12.68 -12.57
N VAL A 93 16.91 11.66 -13.30
CA VAL A 93 17.28 11.77 -14.72
C VAL A 93 16.05 12.03 -15.61
N LEU A 94 14.89 11.48 -15.26
CA LEU A 94 13.65 11.73 -16.00
C LEU A 94 13.09 13.13 -15.72
N LEU A 95 13.15 13.57 -14.47
CA LEU A 95 12.71 14.90 -14.05
C LEU A 95 13.56 16.02 -14.69
N ASP A 96 14.88 15.88 -14.70
CA ASP A 96 15.81 16.79 -15.38
C ASP A 96 15.46 16.93 -16.87
N ARG A 97 15.26 15.80 -17.56
CA ARG A 97 14.86 15.78 -18.98
C ARG A 97 13.45 16.32 -19.23
N ALA A 98 12.55 16.18 -18.26
CA ALA A 98 11.20 16.69 -18.38
C ALA A 98 11.18 18.23 -18.31
N GLY A 99 12.07 18.83 -17.51
CA GLY A 99 12.19 20.28 -17.36
C GLY A 99 10.92 20.96 -16.86
N ASN A 100 10.10 20.25 -16.07
CA ASN A 100 8.83 20.73 -15.57
C ASN A 100 8.95 21.05 -14.07
N SER A 101 9.04 22.33 -13.73
CA SER A 101 9.21 22.82 -12.36
C SER A 101 8.08 22.45 -11.41
N ASP A 102 6.87 22.18 -11.91
CA ASP A 102 5.74 21.80 -11.05
C ASP A 102 5.94 20.42 -10.40
N VAL A 103 6.68 19.54 -11.08
CA VAL A 103 6.93 18.15 -10.65
C VAL A 103 8.39 17.89 -10.30
N LEU A 104 9.21 18.94 -10.17
CA LEU A 104 10.52 18.83 -9.51
C LEU A 104 10.33 18.82 -8.00
N GLU A 105 11.31 18.29 -7.27
CA GLU A 105 11.29 18.30 -5.81
C GLU A 105 11.06 19.73 -5.26
N GLY A 106 10.08 19.87 -4.36
CA GLY A 106 9.61 21.16 -3.84
C GLY A 106 8.58 21.88 -4.73
N GLY A 107 8.34 21.40 -5.95
CA GLY A 107 7.31 21.89 -6.86
C GLY A 107 5.89 21.61 -6.35
N ARG A 108 4.92 22.41 -6.81
CA ARG A 108 3.52 22.35 -6.35
C ARG A 108 2.89 20.96 -6.50
N GLY A 109 3.22 20.29 -7.61
CA GLY A 109 2.73 18.97 -8.00
C GLY A 109 3.62 17.81 -7.56
N TYR A 110 4.72 18.04 -6.84
CA TYR A 110 5.59 16.97 -6.35
C TYR A 110 5.03 16.36 -5.05
N ILE A 111 4.77 15.05 -5.08
CA ILE A 111 4.12 14.32 -3.99
C ILE A 111 5.02 13.16 -3.58
N THR A 112 5.52 13.23 -2.35
CA THR A 112 6.31 12.17 -1.73
C THR A 112 5.42 11.24 -0.91
N ALA A 113 5.56 9.93 -1.12
CA ALA A 113 4.77 8.93 -0.42
C ALA A 113 5.12 8.84 1.08
N TYR A 114 6.40 9.01 1.44
CA TYR A 114 6.90 8.73 2.80
C TYR A 114 6.55 9.77 3.86
N THR A 115 6.01 10.94 3.49
CA THR A 115 5.80 12.04 4.44
C THR A 115 4.86 11.63 5.57
N GLY A 116 5.31 11.82 6.82
CA GLY A 116 4.52 11.48 8.01
C GLY A 116 4.49 10.00 8.36
N ILE A 117 5.25 9.14 7.67
CA ILE A 117 5.36 7.71 8.01
C ILE A 117 6.58 7.50 8.90
N GLN A 118 6.41 6.73 9.99
CA GLN A 118 7.53 6.21 10.76
C GLN A 118 8.27 5.16 9.94
N LEU A 119 9.48 5.52 9.49
CA LEU A 119 10.31 4.67 8.64
C LEU A 119 10.99 3.58 9.46
N LEU A 120 10.97 2.36 8.93
CA LEU A 120 11.62 1.19 9.52
C LEU A 120 12.99 0.94 8.86
N ASP A 121 13.82 0.13 9.51
CA ASP A 121 15.14 -0.29 9.01
C ASP A 121 16.09 0.85 8.63
N ILE A 122 16.08 1.96 9.38
CA ILE A 122 17.06 3.04 9.18
C ILE A 122 18.44 2.53 9.63
N PRO A 123 19.45 2.46 8.74
CA PRO A 123 20.77 1.92 9.12
C PRO A 123 21.47 2.79 10.18
N VAL A 124 21.94 2.18 11.27
CA VAL A 124 22.59 2.88 12.42
C VAL A 124 24.00 3.38 12.09
N ALA A 125 24.63 2.83 11.05
CA ALA A 125 25.87 3.34 10.49
C ALA A 125 25.84 3.11 8.97
N ALA A 126 26.34 4.08 8.20
CA ALA A 126 26.63 3.92 6.78
C ALA A 126 27.85 2.98 6.59
N ASP A 127 27.79 1.78 7.14
CA ASP A 127 28.75 0.74 6.85
C ASP A 127 28.52 0.31 5.39
N ARG A 128 29.35 0.87 4.52
CA ARG A 128 29.39 0.57 3.08
C ARG A 128 29.67 -0.91 2.78
N SER A 129 30.03 -1.71 3.79
CA SER A 129 30.23 -3.17 3.62
C SER A 129 28.90 -3.96 3.70
N GLY A 130 27.87 -3.45 4.38
CA GLY A 130 26.57 -4.11 4.57
C GLY A 130 25.62 -4.01 3.39
N GLY A 131 25.71 -2.93 2.59
CA GLY A 131 24.96 -2.75 1.35
C GLY A 131 23.44 -2.79 1.45
N ASP A 132 22.88 -2.28 2.53
CA ASP A 132 21.54 -1.69 2.45
C ASP A 132 21.61 -0.51 1.47
N VAL A 133 20.76 -0.55 0.44
CA VAL A 133 20.69 0.48 -0.62
C VAL A 133 19.83 1.67 -0.19
N HIS A 134 19.06 1.53 0.89
CA HIS A 134 18.15 2.56 1.38
C HIS A 134 18.67 3.17 2.69
N ILE A 135 19.57 4.14 2.56
CA ILE A 135 20.19 4.81 3.73
C ILE A 135 19.18 5.64 4.54
N PHE A 136 18.03 5.95 3.97
CA PHE A 136 16.95 6.71 4.60
C PHE A 136 15.88 5.84 5.28
N GLY A 137 16.00 4.51 5.22
CA GLY A 137 15.03 3.55 5.73
C GLY A 137 14.33 2.76 4.61
N ASN A 138 13.59 1.72 4.98
CA ASN A 138 12.94 0.82 4.03
C ASN A 138 11.88 1.57 3.18
N PRO A 139 11.90 1.48 1.84
CA PRO A 139 10.98 2.22 0.99
C PRO A 139 9.67 1.47 0.67
N HIS A 140 9.49 0.22 1.11
CA HIS A 140 8.35 -0.62 0.71
C HIS A 140 7.08 -0.33 1.52
N LEU A 141 6.74 0.96 1.65
CA LEU A 141 5.73 1.53 2.56
C LEU A 141 4.35 0.88 2.40
N THR A 142 3.97 0.55 1.17
CA THR A 142 2.61 0.11 0.84
C THR A 142 2.32 -1.34 1.20
N THR A 143 3.28 -2.03 1.83
CA THR A 143 3.09 -3.38 2.37
C THR A 143 2.37 -3.40 3.73
N ASP A 144 2.11 -2.23 4.32
CA ASP A 144 1.22 -2.06 5.48
C ASP A 144 -0.02 -1.21 5.09
N PRO A 145 -1.24 -1.73 5.26
CA PRO A 145 -2.48 -0.98 5.04
C PRO A 145 -2.56 0.42 5.67
N LEU A 146 -2.06 0.61 6.90
CA LEU A 146 -2.12 1.92 7.55
C LEU A 146 -1.09 2.90 7.00
N ARG A 147 0.07 2.39 6.57
CA ARG A 147 1.07 3.22 5.87
C ARG A 147 0.60 3.56 4.46
N THR A 148 -0.07 2.64 3.76
CA THR A 148 -0.76 2.95 2.49
C THR A 148 -1.84 4.01 2.68
N LEU A 149 -2.60 3.97 3.76
CA LEU A 149 -3.56 5.03 4.09
C LEU A 149 -2.86 6.38 4.30
N GLN A 150 -1.70 6.42 4.94
CA GLN A 150 -0.90 7.65 5.04
C GLN A 150 -0.39 8.12 3.66
N VAL A 151 0.01 7.20 2.77
CA VAL A 151 0.35 7.54 1.38
C VAL A 151 -0.86 8.15 0.66
N ALA A 152 -2.05 7.59 0.82
CA ALA A 152 -3.28 8.12 0.25
C ALA A 152 -3.61 9.53 0.76
N ARG A 153 -3.37 9.82 2.06
CA ARG A 153 -3.47 11.17 2.63
C ARG A 153 -2.48 12.15 2.00
N ASN A 154 -1.24 11.72 1.76
CA ASN A 154 -0.22 12.53 1.10
C ASN A 154 -0.59 12.84 -0.36
N ILE A 155 -1.09 11.84 -1.09
CA ILE A 155 -1.61 12.00 -2.47
C ILE A 155 -2.77 12.99 -2.49
N THR A 156 -3.76 12.82 -1.61
CA THR A 156 -4.93 13.71 -1.49
C THR A 156 -4.50 15.15 -1.23
N THR A 157 -3.56 15.35 -0.30
CA THR A 157 -2.98 16.68 -0.01
C THR A 157 -2.33 17.28 -1.25
N GLY A 158 -1.53 16.51 -1.98
CA GLY A 158 -0.90 16.95 -3.21
C GLY A 158 -1.88 17.30 -4.32
N LEU A 159 -2.91 16.47 -4.53
CA LEU A 159 -3.98 16.72 -5.50
C LEU A 159 -4.74 18.02 -5.17
N LYS A 160 -5.03 18.26 -3.89
CA LYS A 160 -5.66 19.52 -3.41
C LYS A 160 -4.78 20.74 -3.65
N ARG A 161 -3.45 20.63 -3.54
CA ARG A 161 -2.54 21.72 -3.93
C ARG A 161 -2.58 22.00 -5.42
N VAL A 162 -2.75 20.95 -6.24
CA VAL A 162 -2.75 21.03 -7.70
C VAL A 162 -4.09 21.52 -8.27
N ALA A 163 -5.20 21.10 -7.67
CA ALA A 163 -6.56 21.42 -8.11
C ALA A 163 -7.47 21.69 -6.88
N PRO A 164 -7.35 22.87 -6.25
CA PRO A 164 -8.08 23.19 -5.01
C PRO A 164 -9.60 23.27 -5.21
N ASP A 165 -10.06 23.55 -6.42
CA ASP A 165 -11.46 23.53 -6.85
C ASP A 165 -12.07 22.11 -6.86
N ARG A 166 -11.27 21.07 -6.64
CA ARG A 166 -11.67 19.65 -6.58
C ARG A 166 -11.51 19.05 -5.18
N ALA A 167 -11.17 19.86 -4.19
CA ALA A 167 -10.77 19.38 -2.87
C ALA A 167 -11.82 18.49 -2.20
N ALA A 168 -13.09 18.89 -2.25
CA ALA A 168 -14.18 18.11 -1.65
C ALA A 168 -14.32 16.70 -2.26
N HIS A 169 -14.07 16.56 -3.58
CA HIS A 169 -14.09 15.26 -4.26
C HIS A 169 -12.94 14.37 -3.77
N PHE A 170 -11.72 14.91 -3.71
CA PHE A 170 -10.57 14.16 -3.23
C PHE A 170 -10.69 13.79 -1.74
N ASP A 171 -11.25 14.66 -0.91
CA ASP A 171 -11.51 14.38 0.50
C ASP A 171 -12.55 13.25 0.66
N ALA A 172 -13.59 13.23 -0.18
CA ALA A 172 -14.58 12.15 -0.19
C ALA A 172 -13.97 10.81 -0.65
N GLY A 173 -13.15 10.82 -1.71
CA GLY A 173 -12.44 9.63 -2.19
C GLY A 173 -11.48 9.06 -1.13
N LEU A 174 -10.73 9.92 -0.45
CA LEU A 174 -9.89 9.52 0.68
C LEU A 174 -10.70 8.91 1.82
N ALA A 175 -11.83 9.51 2.19
CA ALA A 175 -12.68 8.98 3.26
C ALA A 175 -13.24 7.59 2.92
N ALA A 176 -13.67 7.38 1.68
CA ALA A 176 -14.15 6.08 1.20
C ALA A 176 -13.04 5.02 1.14
N PHE A 177 -11.82 5.41 0.74
CA PHE A 177 -10.65 4.53 0.80
C PHE A 177 -10.29 4.17 2.24
N ALA A 178 -10.27 5.15 3.15
CA ALA A 178 -9.97 4.95 4.56
C ALA A 178 -10.94 3.97 5.23
N ASP A 179 -12.25 4.16 5.08
CA ASP A 179 -13.27 3.28 5.66
C ASP A 179 -13.08 1.82 5.19
N ARG A 180 -12.82 1.60 3.90
CA ARG A 180 -12.53 0.25 3.38
C ARG A 180 -11.24 -0.33 3.96
N VAL A 181 -10.16 0.45 4.06
CA VAL A 181 -8.89 -0.01 4.68
C VAL A 181 -9.14 -0.42 6.12
N HIS A 182 -9.84 0.40 6.91
CA HIS A 182 -10.09 0.12 8.32
C HIS A 182 -10.97 -1.12 8.51
N ARG A 183 -12.06 -1.26 7.74
CA ARG A 183 -12.93 -2.45 7.80
C ARG A 183 -12.21 -3.71 7.35
N ARG A 184 -11.44 -3.65 6.26
CA ARG A 184 -10.66 -4.79 5.77
C ARG A 184 -9.54 -5.16 6.73
N LEU A 185 -8.96 -4.20 7.44
CA LEU A 185 -7.88 -4.47 8.40
C LEU A 185 -8.39 -5.04 9.72
N PHE A 186 -9.36 -4.39 10.34
CA PHE A 186 -9.82 -4.69 11.71
C PHE A 186 -11.09 -5.54 11.78
N GLY A 187 -11.90 -5.57 10.72
CA GLY A 187 -13.24 -6.14 10.71
C GLY A 187 -14.33 -5.16 11.14
N ASP A 188 -15.54 -5.35 10.60
CA ASP A 188 -16.69 -4.46 10.84
C ASP A 188 -17.09 -4.37 12.31
N ARG A 189 -16.92 -5.47 13.06
CA ARG A 189 -17.33 -5.55 14.48
C ARG A 189 -16.48 -4.63 15.36
N LEU A 190 -15.15 -4.67 15.23
CA LEU A 190 -14.27 -3.76 15.95
C LEU A 190 -14.52 -2.30 15.55
N ILE A 191 -14.72 -2.03 14.27
CA ILE A 191 -15.05 -0.69 13.78
C ILE A 191 -16.30 -0.15 14.46
N ALA A 192 -17.35 -0.96 14.58
CA ALA A 192 -18.59 -0.56 15.24
C ALA A 192 -18.43 -0.31 16.75
N LEU A 193 -17.53 -1.04 17.42
CA LEU A 193 -17.32 -0.96 18.86
C LEU A 193 -16.41 0.20 19.29
N LEU A 194 -15.29 0.39 18.58
CA LEU A 194 -14.21 1.29 19.00
C LEU A 194 -14.03 2.49 18.08
N GLY A 195 -14.55 2.43 16.85
CA GLY A 195 -14.32 3.44 15.83
C GLY A 195 -12.95 3.29 15.15
N ALA A 196 -12.90 3.74 13.89
CA ALA A 196 -11.73 3.60 13.03
C ALA A 196 -10.50 4.37 13.54
N GLU A 197 -10.69 5.60 14.03
CA GLU A 197 -9.59 6.45 14.50
C GLU A 197 -8.87 5.83 15.71
N THR A 198 -9.62 5.34 16.70
CA THR A 198 -9.07 4.69 17.88
C THR A 198 -8.29 3.44 17.50
N LEU A 199 -8.84 2.60 16.64
CA LEU A 199 -8.18 1.38 16.16
C LEU A 199 -6.90 1.69 15.39
N GLU A 200 -6.93 2.68 14.49
CA GLU A 200 -5.74 3.13 13.76
C GLU A 200 -4.64 3.59 14.72
N GLN A 201 -4.97 4.39 15.74
CA GLN A 201 -4.00 4.87 16.71
C GLN A 201 -3.41 3.74 17.56
N LEU A 202 -4.23 2.82 18.06
CA LEU A 202 -3.75 1.64 18.79
C LEU A 202 -2.82 0.78 17.91
N ALA A 203 -3.17 0.64 16.64
CA ALA A 203 -2.44 -0.15 15.67
C ALA A 203 -1.09 0.48 15.28
N LEU A 204 -1.03 1.80 15.12
CA LEU A 204 0.20 2.55 14.82
C LEU A 204 1.13 2.66 16.04
N ASN A 205 0.58 2.66 17.26
CA ASN A 205 1.35 2.72 18.50
C ASN A 205 1.76 1.34 19.05
N HIS A 206 1.50 0.26 18.31
CA HIS A 206 1.80 -1.13 18.70
C HIS A 206 1.11 -1.60 20.00
N THR A 207 -0.01 -0.98 20.38
CA THR A 207 -0.76 -1.33 21.61
C THR A 207 -2.07 -2.05 21.31
N LEU A 208 -2.45 -2.24 20.03
CA LEU A 208 -3.72 -2.85 19.65
C LEU A 208 -3.96 -4.23 20.27
N PHE A 209 -3.02 -5.17 20.10
CA PHE A 209 -3.24 -6.54 20.56
C PHE A 209 -3.31 -6.62 22.09
N GLU A 210 -2.39 -5.95 22.80
CA GLU A 210 -2.44 -5.85 24.26
C GLU A 210 -3.77 -5.24 24.74
N PHE A 211 -4.26 -4.20 24.06
CA PHE A 211 -5.55 -3.60 24.38
C PHE A 211 -6.70 -4.59 24.14
N LEU A 212 -6.77 -5.25 22.98
CA LEU A 212 -7.84 -6.18 22.65
C LEU A 212 -7.86 -7.42 23.56
N GLU A 213 -6.69 -7.90 23.98
CA GLU A 213 -6.53 -9.08 24.85
C GLU A 213 -6.89 -8.78 26.32
N THR A 214 -6.75 -7.53 26.76
CA THR A 214 -6.96 -7.14 28.17
C THR A 214 -8.29 -6.45 28.45
N GLN A 215 -8.97 -5.98 27.41
CA GLN A 215 -10.23 -5.23 27.53
C GLN A 215 -11.44 -6.06 27.07
N GLU A 216 -12.59 -5.75 27.63
CA GLU A 216 -13.87 -6.40 27.32
C GLU A 216 -14.97 -5.36 27.05
N PHE A 217 -15.98 -5.74 26.27
CA PHE A 217 -17.19 -4.94 26.07
C PHE A 217 -18.42 -5.83 26.23
N GLY A 218 -19.32 -5.49 27.15
CA GLY A 218 -20.53 -6.28 27.40
C GLY A 218 -20.26 -7.70 27.94
N ASN A 219 -19.17 -7.89 28.68
CA ASN A 219 -18.63 -9.19 29.15
C ASN A 219 -18.10 -10.11 28.04
N GLU A 220 -17.81 -9.57 26.86
CA GLU A 220 -17.10 -10.31 25.80
C GLU A 220 -15.70 -9.70 25.60
N PRO A 221 -14.64 -10.53 25.55
CA PRO A 221 -13.29 -10.06 25.23
C PRO A 221 -13.26 -9.32 23.88
N LEU A 222 -12.59 -8.16 23.82
CA LEU A 222 -12.53 -7.39 22.58
C LEU A 222 -11.75 -8.10 21.48
N ILE A 223 -10.80 -8.98 21.83
CA ILE A 223 -10.08 -9.81 20.87
C ILE A 223 -11.00 -10.71 20.05
N ASP A 224 -12.13 -11.17 20.61
CA ASP A 224 -13.10 -12.00 19.91
C ASP A 224 -13.90 -11.23 18.84
N ALA A 225 -13.75 -9.90 18.80
CA ALA A 225 -14.31 -9.07 17.75
C ALA A 225 -13.36 -8.84 16.58
N LEU A 226 -12.09 -9.27 16.68
CA LEU A 226 -11.10 -9.12 15.62
C LEU A 226 -11.56 -9.82 14.34
N GLY A 227 -11.50 -9.10 13.22
CA GLY A 227 -11.85 -9.60 11.90
C GLY A 227 -10.87 -9.13 10.83
N GLY A 228 -11.28 -9.29 9.57
CA GLY A 228 -10.51 -8.83 8.42
C GLY A 228 -9.12 -9.46 8.34
N TRP A 229 -8.17 -8.72 7.76
CA TRP A 229 -6.81 -9.17 7.54
C TRP A 229 -6.06 -9.51 8.83
N LEU A 230 -6.31 -8.81 9.94
CA LEU A 230 -5.64 -9.13 11.20
C LEU A 230 -6.10 -10.46 11.79
N ALA A 231 -7.38 -10.83 11.65
CA ALA A 231 -7.87 -12.14 12.04
C ALA A 231 -7.31 -13.25 11.13
N THR A 232 -7.31 -13.06 9.80
CA THR A 232 -6.70 -14.04 8.90
C THR A 232 -5.20 -14.21 9.18
N ALA A 233 -4.50 -13.12 9.53
CA ALA A 233 -3.09 -13.15 9.87
C ALA A 233 -2.76 -13.90 11.16
N GLU A 234 -3.73 -14.23 12.02
CA GLU A 234 -3.48 -15.06 13.21
C GLU A 234 -2.87 -16.42 12.85
N ALA A 235 -3.16 -16.94 11.65
CA ALA A 235 -2.57 -18.18 11.14
C ALA A 235 -1.03 -18.15 11.07
N PHE A 236 -0.43 -16.96 10.98
CA PHE A 236 1.02 -16.78 10.84
C PHE A 236 1.62 -15.73 11.78
N ARG A 237 0.81 -15.10 12.64
CA ARG A 237 1.28 -14.14 13.64
C ARG A 237 2.21 -14.84 14.64
N GLY A 238 3.29 -14.16 15.01
CA GLY A 238 4.38 -14.67 15.85
C GLY A 238 5.33 -15.63 15.13
N GLN A 239 5.06 -15.98 13.88
CA GLN A 239 5.86 -16.94 13.14
C GLN A 239 7.08 -16.31 12.46
N ARG A 240 7.96 -17.19 11.99
CA ARG A 240 9.20 -16.86 11.28
C ARG A 240 9.18 -17.47 9.88
N LEU A 241 9.73 -16.75 8.92
CA LEU A 241 9.93 -17.23 7.55
C LEU A 241 11.23 -16.69 6.95
N ILE A 242 11.54 -17.13 5.72
CA ILE A 242 12.57 -16.53 4.87
C ILE A 242 11.89 -15.62 3.85
N CYS A 243 12.48 -14.46 3.60
CA CYS A 243 12.02 -13.57 2.54
C CYS A 243 13.02 -13.60 1.38
N TYR A 244 12.55 -13.44 0.14
CA TYR A 244 13.49 -13.33 -0.97
C TYR A 244 14.29 -12.03 -0.87
N HIS A 245 13.60 -10.90 -0.62
CA HIS A 245 14.21 -9.59 -0.48
C HIS A 245 13.52 -8.80 0.65
N LYS A 246 14.12 -7.68 1.07
CA LYS A 246 13.68 -6.83 2.20
C LYS A 246 12.46 -5.94 1.87
N ASN A 247 11.47 -6.53 1.21
CA ASN A 247 10.25 -5.85 0.79
C ASN A 247 9.20 -5.72 1.91
N TRP A 248 9.33 -6.51 2.97
CA TRP A 248 8.20 -6.85 3.84
C TRP A 248 8.27 -6.23 5.23
N ALA A 249 9.22 -5.33 5.50
CA ALA A 249 9.43 -4.78 6.85
C ALA A 249 8.16 -4.16 7.47
N TYR A 250 7.36 -3.47 6.67
CA TYR A 250 6.10 -2.87 7.13
C TYR A 250 4.98 -3.90 7.27
N PHE A 251 4.95 -4.93 6.42
CA PHE A 251 4.06 -6.07 6.57
C PHE A 251 4.37 -6.87 7.85
N GLU A 252 5.65 -7.14 8.12
CA GLU A 252 6.14 -7.78 9.34
C GLU A 252 5.64 -7.05 10.59
N ASP A 253 5.78 -5.72 10.59
CA ASP A 253 5.37 -4.85 11.67
C ASP A 253 3.84 -4.85 11.92
N ARG A 254 3.03 -4.81 10.86
CA ARG A 254 1.56 -4.81 10.96
C ARG A 254 1.00 -6.18 11.36
N PHE A 255 1.46 -7.22 10.70
CA PHE A 255 0.87 -8.56 10.79
C PHE A 255 1.60 -9.48 11.77
N GLY A 256 2.71 -9.03 12.36
CA GLY A 256 3.40 -9.74 13.44
C GLY A 256 4.14 -11.00 12.97
N ILE A 257 4.60 -11.02 11.72
CA ILE A 257 5.45 -12.09 11.17
C ILE A 257 6.89 -11.58 11.01
N ARG A 258 7.88 -12.48 10.93
CA ARG A 258 9.29 -12.07 10.82
C ARG A 258 10.05 -12.76 9.69
N CYS A 259 10.62 -11.97 8.79
CA CYS A 259 11.68 -12.35 7.86
C CYS A 259 12.99 -12.53 8.65
N THR A 260 13.46 -13.77 8.81
CA THR A 260 14.64 -14.06 9.64
C THR A 260 15.97 -13.99 8.90
N ASP A 261 15.92 -14.06 7.56
CA ASP A 261 17.03 -13.89 6.63
C ASP A 261 16.46 -13.62 5.23
N TYR A 262 17.35 -13.23 4.31
CA TYR A 262 16.99 -12.88 2.94
C TYR A 262 17.78 -13.69 1.92
N VAL A 263 17.12 -14.14 0.85
CA VAL A 263 17.80 -14.81 -0.27
C VAL A 263 18.69 -13.83 -1.04
N GLU A 264 18.15 -12.66 -1.34
CA GLU A 264 18.79 -11.53 -1.99
C GLU A 264 18.91 -10.38 -0.98
N THR A 265 20.12 -10.17 -0.48
CA THR A 265 20.37 -9.13 0.53
C THR A 265 20.47 -7.73 -0.06
N LYS A 266 20.77 -7.61 -1.36
CA LYS A 266 20.89 -6.33 -2.06
C LYS A 266 20.08 -6.38 -3.36
N PRO A 267 19.26 -5.37 -3.66
CA PRO A 267 18.45 -5.35 -4.87
C PRO A 267 19.29 -5.67 -6.12
N GLY A 268 18.85 -6.63 -6.91
CA GLY A 268 19.42 -6.98 -8.22
C GLY A 268 20.82 -7.62 -8.18
N ILE A 269 21.42 -7.80 -7.00
CA ILE A 269 22.72 -8.47 -6.84
C ILE A 269 22.46 -9.92 -6.47
N SER A 270 22.74 -10.82 -7.43
CA SER A 270 22.56 -12.25 -7.20
C SER A 270 23.38 -12.73 -5.99
N PRO A 271 22.79 -13.54 -5.09
CA PRO A 271 23.47 -14.02 -3.90
C PRO A 271 24.63 -14.97 -4.25
N THR A 272 25.64 -14.99 -3.39
CA THR A 272 26.76 -15.93 -3.55
C THR A 272 26.31 -17.37 -3.25
N PRO A 273 26.88 -18.40 -3.93
CA PRO A 273 26.55 -19.80 -3.62
C PRO A 273 26.78 -20.19 -2.15
N ARG A 274 27.81 -19.59 -1.51
CA ARG A 274 28.10 -19.80 -0.09
C ARG A 274 26.98 -19.25 0.80
N HIS A 275 26.46 -18.07 0.48
CA HIS A 275 25.35 -17.47 1.21
C HIS A 275 24.08 -18.33 1.07
N VAL A 276 23.72 -18.74 -0.15
CA VAL A 276 22.56 -19.60 -0.40
C VAL A 276 22.68 -20.95 0.31
N ALA A 277 23.85 -21.58 0.29
CA ALA A 277 24.07 -22.85 0.98
C ALA A 277 23.94 -22.74 2.52
N ARG A 278 24.42 -21.63 3.10
CA ARG A 278 24.23 -21.33 4.53
C ARG A 278 22.75 -21.12 4.85
N LEU A 279 22.04 -20.36 4.01
CA LEU A 279 20.62 -20.07 4.20
C LEU A 279 19.78 -21.36 4.16
N ILE A 280 20.00 -22.23 3.18
CA ILE A 280 19.30 -23.53 3.07
C ILE A 280 19.50 -24.39 4.32
N ARG A 281 20.74 -24.45 4.83
CA ARG A 281 21.03 -25.19 6.06
C ARG A 281 20.25 -24.62 7.24
N ARG A 282 20.25 -23.29 7.38
CA ARG A 282 19.51 -22.60 8.44
C ARG A 282 18.01 -22.86 8.34
N MET A 283 17.43 -22.87 7.14
CA MET A 283 16.02 -23.20 6.93
C MET A 283 15.68 -24.58 7.48
N GLN A 284 16.53 -25.57 7.21
CA GLN A 284 16.35 -26.95 7.69
C GLN A 284 16.58 -27.08 9.21
N GLU A 285 17.59 -26.41 9.76
CA GLU A 285 17.93 -26.49 11.19
C GLU A 285 16.91 -25.76 12.08
N GLU A 286 16.31 -24.68 11.59
CA GLU A 286 15.35 -23.85 12.33
C GLU A 286 13.88 -24.10 11.98
N ASN A 287 13.58 -25.06 11.09
CA ASN A 287 12.24 -25.36 10.54
C ASN A 287 11.55 -24.09 9.98
N LEU A 288 12.23 -23.42 9.05
CA LEU A 288 11.71 -22.21 8.38
C LEU A 288 11.00 -22.63 7.09
N ASP A 289 9.78 -23.14 7.25
CA ASP A 289 9.08 -23.89 6.21
C ASP A 289 8.29 -23.03 5.20
N VAL A 290 8.45 -21.71 5.24
CA VAL A 290 7.89 -20.78 4.23
C VAL A 290 8.96 -19.82 3.73
N LEU A 291 8.98 -19.64 2.41
CA LEU A 291 9.78 -18.65 1.70
C LEU A 291 8.85 -17.69 0.94
N LEU A 292 8.82 -16.42 1.33
CA LEU A 292 8.00 -15.38 0.71
C LEU A 292 8.77 -14.62 -0.36
N ALA A 293 8.22 -14.51 -1.57
CA ALA A 293 8.82 -13.80 -2.69
C ALA A 293 7.80 -12.96 -3.47
N ALA A 294 8.27 -11.82 -4.00
CA ALA A 294 7.50 -11.02 -4.94
C ALA A 294 7.44 -11.69 -6.34
N THR A 295 6.35 -11.49 -7.08
CA THR A 295 6.13 -12.11 -8.41
C THR A 295 7.10 -11.66 -9.51
N TYR A 296 7.82 -10.57 -9.32
CA TYR A 296 8.81 -10.09 -10.30
C TYR A 296 10.17 -10.79 -10.17
N PHE A 297 10.41 -11.57 -9.10
CA PHE A 297 11.62 -12.37 -8.98
C PHE A 297 11.57 -13.62 -9.84
N ASP A 298 12.75 -14.13 -10.20
CA ASP A 298 12.88 -15.37 -10.98
C ASP A 298 12.31 -16.56 -10.18
N ARG A 299 11.20 -17.11 -10.68
CA ARG A 299 10.50 -18.23 -10.03
C ARG A 299 11.42 -19.42 -9.79
N ASN A 300 12.22 -19.83 -10.78
CA ASN A 300 13.08 -21.01 -10.65
C ASN A 300 14.13 -20.84 -9.55
N LYS A 301 14.72 -19.64 -9.40
CA LYS A 301 15.66 -19.35 -8.31
C LYS A 301 14.99 -19.50 -6.95
N VAL A 302 13.80 -18.91 -6.80
CA VAL A 302 13.04 -18.95 -5.55
C VAL A 302 12.62 -20.40 -5.23
N GLU A 303 12.08 -21.16 -6.20
CA GLU A 303 11.66 -22.56 -6.01
C GLU A 303 12.85 -23.45 -5.65
N THR A 304 14.00 -23.24 -6.29
CA THR A 304 15.23 -23.99 -5.99
C THR A 304 15.65 -23.82 -4.53
N VAL A 305 15.59 -22.59 -3.99
CA VAL A 305 15.95 -22.35 -2.58
C VAL A 305 14.90 -22.96 -1.66
N ALA A 306 13.61 -22.75 -1.94
CA ALA A 306 12.51 -23.27 -1.13
C ALA A 306 12.53 -24.80 -1.06
N THR A 307 12.56 -25.50 -2.20
CA THR A 307 12.60 -26.96 -2.26
C THR A 307 13.81 -27.54 -1.53
N ARG A 308 15.00 -26.95 -1.71
CA ARG A 308 16.21 -27.43 -1.02
C ARG A 308 16.17 -27.15 0.47
N GLY A 309 15.54 -26.05 0.88
CA GLY A 309 15.35 -25.67 2.28
C GLY A 309 14.22 -26.41 2.99
N GLY A 310 13.42 -27.21 2.28
CA GLY A 310 12.24 -27.87 2.85
C GLY A 310 11.05 -26.93 3.07
N ALA A 311 11.01 -25.80 2.37
CA ALA A 311 9.99 -24.76 2.54
C ALA A 311 8.98 -24.71 1.38
N THR A 312 7.77 -24.26 1.70
CA THR A 312 6.76 -23.85 0.73
C THR A 312 7.07 -22.43 0.24
N ALA A 313 7.19 -22.25 -1.08
CA ALA A 313 7.37 -20.94 -1.67
C ALA A 313 6.01 -20.24 -1.86
N VAL A 314 5.87 -19.05 -1.29
CA VAL A 314 4.70 -18.17 -1.43
C VAL A 314 5.06 -17.03 -2.37
N TYR A 315 4.33 -16.91 -3.48
CA TYR A 315 4.58 -15.90 -4.52
C TYR A 315 3.43 -14.93 -4.62
N VAL A 316 3.69 -13.68 -4.25
CA VAL A 316 2.67 -12.65 -4.22
C VAL A 316 3.11 -11.39 -4.95
N PRO A 317 2.20 -10.67 -5.63
CA PRO A 317 2.58 -9.44 -6.31
C PRO A 317 2.84 -8.31 -5.32
N LEU A 318 3.52 -7.24 -5.74
CA LEU A 318 3.69 -6.01 -4.95
C LEU A 318 2.97 -4.81 -5.59
N SER A 319 2.17 -5.05 -6.62
CA SER A 319 1.43 -4.01 -7.32
C SER A 319 0.14 -4.58 -7.93
N PRO A 320 -0.94 -3.79 -7.98
CA PRO A 320 -2.14 -4.16 -8.72
C PRO A 320 -1.82 -4.40 -10.20
N GLY A 321 -2.44 -5.43 -10.78
CA GLY A 321 -2.27 -5.86 -12.17
C GLY A 321 -1.09 -6.80 -12.42
N ALA A 322 -0.30 -7.17 -11.41
CA ALA A 322 0.85 -8.07 -11.62
C ALA A 322 0.48 -9.56 -11.70
N ARG A 323 -0.73 -9.92 -11.23
CA ARG A 323 -1.31 -11.26 -11.31
C ARG A 323 -2.81 -11.13 -11.61
N GLN A 324 -3.34 -12.05 -12.41
CA GLN A 324 -4.77 -12.07 -12.77
C GLN A 324 -5.64 -12.14 -11.50
N GLY A 325 -6.67 -11.29 -11.43
CA GLY A 325 -7.59 -11.21 -10.28
C GLY A 325 -7.08 -10.36 -9.12
N ILE A 326 -5.91 -9.72 -9.27
CA ILE A 326 -5.38 -8.74 -8.32
C ILE A 326 -5.33 -7.41 -9.05
N ASP A 327 -6.45 -6.69 -9.01
CA ASP A 327 -6.69 -5.52 -9.85
C ASP A 327 -6.64 -4.20 -9.06
N ASP A 328 -6.74 -4.27 -7.73
CA ASP A 328 -6.73 -3.13 -6.80
C ASP A 328 -5.86 -3.39 -5.57
N TYR A 329 -5.75 -2.39 -4.69
CA TYR A 329 -4.99 -2.52 -3.45
C TYR A 329 -5.56 -3.58 -2.48
N PHE A 330 -6.88 -3.74 -2.43
CA PHE A 330 -7.52 -4.63 -1.46
C PHE A 330 -7.29 -6.10 -1.82
N THR A 331 -7.52 -6.47 -3.08
CA THR A 331 -7.20 -7.80 -3.62
C THR A 331 -5.70 -8.10 -3.57
N LEU A 332 -4.86 -7.07 -3.65
CA LEU A 332 -3.42 -7.20 -3.45
C LEU A 332 -3.09 -7.62 -2.01
N VAL A 333 -3.64 -6.94 -1.00
CA VAL A 333 -3.41 -7.30 0.41
C VAL A 333 -4.08 -8.63 0.76
N ASP A 334 -5.30 -8.89 0.25
CA ASP A 334 -5.97 -10.19 0.38
C ASP A 334 -5.00 -11.31 -0.04
N SER A 335 -4.34 -11.14 -1.19
CA SER A 335 -3.38 -12.12 -1.68
C SER A 335 -2.17 -12.33 -0.79
N TRP A 336 -1.70 -11.30 -0.09
CA TRP A 336 -0.57 -11.43 0.83
C TRP A 336 -0.95 -12.24 2.04
N VAL A 337 -2.11 -11.90 2.62
CA VAL A 337 -2.56 -12.45 3.88
C VAL A 337 -3.09 -13.87 3.68
N ASP A 338 -3.91 -14.10 2.65
CA ASP A 338 -4.53 -15.40 2.38
C ASP A 338 -3.49 -16.44 1.93
N ASP A 339 -2.60 -16.09 0.99
CA ASP A 339 -1.60 -17.04 0.48
C ASP A 339 -0.59 -17.42 1.59
N LEU A 340 -0.23 -16.48 2.48
CA LEU A 340 0.58 -16.78 3.66
C LEU A 340 -0.17 -17.64 4.68
N ALA A 341 -1.42 -17.27 5.03
CA ALA A 341 -2.23 -18.05 5.97
C ALA A 341 -2.39 -19.50 5.48
N GLN A 342 -2.69 -19.70 4.20
CA GLN A 342 -2.76 -21.02 3.61
C GLN A 342 -1.45 -21.80 3.74
N ALA A 343 -0.31 -21.16 3.46
CA ALA A 343 1.00 -21.80 3.54
C ALA A 343 1.40 -22.19 4.97
N PHE A 344 0.93 -21.47 5.99
CA PHE A 344 1.16 -21.81 7.39
C PHE A 344 0.19 -22.88 7.93
N LEU A 345 -1.06 -22.87 7.48
CA LEU A 345 -2.06 -23.86 7.88
C LEU A 345 -1.86 -25.23 7.23
N SER A 346 -1.13 -25.29 6.11
CA SER A 346 -0.90 -26.53 5.35
C SER A 346 0.41 -27.26 5.72
N ARG A 347 1.07 -26.86 6.81
CA ARG A 347 2.38 -27.40 7.24
C ARG A 347 2.30 -28.76 7.91
#